data_AF-A0A8S7KAS1-F1
#
_entry.id   AF-A0A8S7KAS1-F1
#
_cell.length_a   1.000
_cell.length_b   1.000
_cell.length_c   1.000
_cell.angle_alpha   90.00
_cell.angle_beta   90.00
_cell.angle_gamma   90.00
#
_symmetry.space_group_name_H-M   'P 1'
#
loop_
_entity.id
_entity.type
_entity.pdbx_description
1 polymer ?
#
loop_
_entity_poly.entity_id
_entity_poly.type
_entity_poly.pdbx_seq_one_letter_code
_entity_poly.pdbx_strand_id
1 'polypeptide(L)'
;PLIVWLAENQPQLLLNPERNGDIQFTAAINDDDSADVLFEVPLRERVRVTRRDDGTLTTEHLPEPKSRIPQDGDWSHILEDVTWEVTGD
;
A
#
# COMPACT_ATOMS: atom_id res chain seq x y z
N PRO A 1 -3.62 2.39 -9.08
CA PRO A 1 -3.15 1.01 -8.81
C PRO A 1 -2.76 0.84 -7.33
N LEU A 2 -2.87 -0.37 -6.78
CA LEU A 2 -2.56 -0.66 -5.37
C LEU A 2 -1.12 -0.28 -4.99
N ILE A 3 -0.15 -0.49 -5.89
CA ILE A 3 1.27 -0.23 -5.62
C ILE A 3 1.58 1.26 -5.38
N VAL A 4 0.91 2.17 -6.09
CA VAL A 4 1.07 3.63 -5.91
C VAL A 4 0.53 4.04 -4.56
N TRP A 5 -0.64 3.52 -4.18
CA TRP A 5 -1.20 3.77 -2.86
C TRP A 5 -0.27 3.26 -1.75
N LEU A 6 0.35 2.08 -1.92
CA LEU A 6 1.32 1.54 -0.95
C LEU A 6 2.59 2.38 -0.86
N ALA A 7 3.09 2.91 -1.98
CA ALA A 7 4.27 3.77 -1.97
C ALA A 7 4.05 5.06 -1.15
N GLU A 8 2.82 5.58 -1.14
CA GLU A 8 2.46 6.76 -0.35
C GLU A 8 2.13 6.42 1.11
N ASN A 9 1.35 5.36 1.34
CA ASN A 9 0.71 5.10 2.63
C ASN A 9 1.40 4.04 3.47
N GLN A 10 2.22 3.17 2.86
CA GLN A 10 3.00 2.11 3.53
C GLN A 10 4.34 1.86 2.80
N PRO A 11 5.19 2.89 2.59
CA PRO A 11 6.44 2.78 1.82
C PRO A 11 7.41 1.72 2.37
N GLN A 12 7.35 1.46 3.67
CA GLN A 12 8.18 0.45 4.33
C GLN A 12 7.86 -0.99 3.90
N LEU A 13 6.72 -1.25 3.23
CA LEU A 13 6.45 -2.54 2.59
C LEU A 13 7.18 -2.70 1.26
N LEU A 14 7.54 -1.60 0.60
CA LEU A 14 8.22 -1.62 -0.71
C LEU A 14 9.73 -1.37 -0.59
N LEU A 15 10.15 -0.63 0.43
CA LEU A 15 11.52 -0.15 0.59
C LEU A 15 12.33 -0.90 1.65
N ASN A 16 11.71 -1.85 2.37
CA ASN A 16 12.41 -2.72 3.32
C ASN A 16 12.53 -4.14 2.74
N PRO A 17 13.72 -4.56 2.28
CA PRO A 17 13.93 -5.88 1.67
C PRO A 17 13.50 -7.05 2.55
N GLU A 18 13.61 -6.92 3.88
CA GLU A 18 13.20 -7.96 4.83
C GLU A 18 11.68 -8.20 4.82
N ARG A 19 10.91 -7.25 4.29
CA ARG A 19 9.45 -7.28 4.24
C ARG A 19 8.89 -7.54 2.84
N ASN A 20 9.74 -7.79 1.85
CA ASN A 20 9.27 -8.01 0.47
C ASN A 20 8.30 -9.19 0.34
N GLY A 21 8.37 -10.18 1.24
CA GLY A 21 7.45 -11.32 1.28
C GLY A 21 6.12 -11.05 2.02
N ASP A 22 5.97 -9.89 2.67
CA ASP A 22 4.78 -9.55 3.44
C ASP A 22 3.59 -9.18 2.54
N ILE A 23 3.84 -8.75 1.30
CA ILE A 23 2.78 -8.53 0.31
C ILE A 23 2.58 -9.85 -0.43
N GLN A 24 1.39 -10.42 -0.30
CA GLN A 24 1.04 -11.68 -0.97
C GLN A 24 -0.08 -11.44 -1.97
N PHE A 25 -0.08 -12.24 -3.03
CA PHE A 25 -1.21 -12.27 -3.95
C PHE A 25 -1.50 -13.71 -4.36
N THR A 26 -2.77 -13.98 -4.61
CA THR A 26 -3.24 -15.23 -5.20
C THR A 26 -4.11 -14.86 -6.40
N ALA A 27 -3.92 -15.56 -7.51
CA ALA A 27 -4.77 -15.42 -8.68
C ALA A 27 -5.51 -16.74 -8.92
N ALA A 28 -6.83 -16.65 -9.11
CA ALA A 28 -7.65 -17.74 -9.61
C ALA A 28 -8.01 -17.42 -11.06
N ILE A 29 -7.53 -18.24 -12.00
CA ILE A 29 -7.85 -18.08 -13.41
C ILE A 29 -9.27 -18.61 -13.64
N ASN A 30 -10.11 -17.80 -14.27
CA ASN A 30 -11.52 -18.11 -14.47
C ASN A 30 -11.76 -18.64 -15.89
N ASP A 31 -11.27 -17.91 -16.91
CA ASP A 31 -11.31 -18.29 -18.32
C ASP A 31 -10.15 -17.60 -19.10
N ASP A 32 -10.17 -17.68 -20.43
CA ASP A 32 -9.11 -17.14 -21.30
C ASP A 32 -8.98 -15.61 -21.19
N ASP A 33 -10.03 -14.92 -20.74
CA ASP A 33 -10.11 -13.46 -20.70
C ASP A 33 -10.15 -12.89 -19.27
N SER A 34 -10.27 -13.73 -18.23
CA SER A 34 -10.48 -13.25 -16.85
C SER A 34 -9.82 -14.07 -15.74
N ALA A 35 -9.52 -13.37 -14.65
CA ALA A 35 -9.00 -13.95 -13.41
C ALA A 35 -9.39 -13.10 -12.20
N ASP A 36 -9.66 -13.76 -11.07
CA ASP A 36 -9.82 -13.11 -9.78
C ASP A 36 -8.45 -12.99 -9.09
N VAL A 37 -8.12 -11.79 -8.60
CA VAL A 37 -6.86 -11.53 -7.91
C VAL A 37 -7.13 -11.07 -6.48
N LEU A 38 -6.67 -11.85 -5.51
CA LEU A 38 -6.67 -11.50 -4.09
C LEU A 38 -5.31 -10.95 -3.71
N PHE A 39 -5.29 -9.78 -3.09
CA PHE A 39 -4.10 -9.21 -2.46
C PHE A 39 -4.24 -9.24 -0.94
N GLU A 40 -3.19 -9.68 -0.26
CA GLU A 40 -3.08 -9.65 1.19
C GLU A 40 -1.93 -8.70 1.57
N VAL A 41 -2.27 -7.66 2.34
CA VAL A 41 -1.33 -6.60 2.68
C VAL A 41 -1.40 -6.28 4.17
N PRO A 42 -0.29 -6.41 4.93
CA PRO A 42 -0.29 -6.10 6.36
C PRO A 42 -0.10 -4.59 6.58
N LEU A 43 -1.22 -3.89 6.68
CA LEU A 43 -1.28 -2.45 6.96
C LEU A 43 -0.97 -2.16 8.43
N ARG A 44 -0.29 -1.03 8.68
CA ARG A 44 0.05 -0.58 10.03
C ARG A 44 -0.26 0.88 10.23
N GLU A 45 -0.48 1.24 11.50
CA GLU A 45 -0.63 2.60 11.95
C GLU A 45 0.55 3.00 12.85
N ARG A 46 1.04 4.23 12.69
CA ARG A 46 2.11 4.76 13.51
C ARG A 46 1.53 5.49 14.71
N VAL A 47 1.80 4.97 15.91
CA VAL A 47 1.35 5.59 17.17
C VAL A 47 2.56 5.98 18.01
N ARG A 48 2.62 7.24 18.42
CA ARG A 48 3.59 7.72 19.41
C ARG A 48 3.01 7.53 20.80
N VAL A 49 3.75 6.85 21.66
CA VAL A 49 3.44 6.71 23.08
C VAL A 49 4.37 7.60 23.89
N THR A 50 3.81 8.51 24.69
CA THR A 50 4.59 9.41 25.56
C THR A 50 4.17 9.21 27.01
N ARG A 51 5.14 9.02 27.90
CA ARG A 51 4.94 9.01 29.35
C ARG A 51 5.06 10.44 29.89
N ARG A 52 4.04 10.91 30.62
CA ARG A 52 4.05 12.21 31.32
C ARG A 52 4.77 12.11 32.66
N ASP A 53 5.09 13.27 33.23
CA ASP A 53 5.77 13.38 34.53
C ASP A 53 4.97 12.78 35.69
N ASP A 54 3.63 12.74 35.57
CA ASP A 54 2.72 12.10 36.51
C ASP A 54 2.64 10.57 36.36
N GLY A 55 3.41 10.00 35.43
CA GLY A 55 3.44 8.56 35.12
C GLY A 55 2.41 8.09 34.10
N THR A 56 1.45 8.94 33.70
CA THR A 56 0.38 8.61 32.74
C THR A 56 0.93 8.40 31.33
N LEU A 57 0.39 7.40 30.62
CA LEU A 57 0.70 7.17 29.21
C LEU A 57 -0.30 7.89 28.30
N THR A 58 0.21 8.42 27.20
CA THR A 58 -0.56 9.17 26.21
C THR A 58 -0.21 8.67 24.83
N THR A 59 -1.20 8.64 23.95
CA THR A 59 -1.06 8.14 22.59
C THR A 59 -1.42 9.23 21.60
N GLU A 60 -0.62 9.35 20.56
CA GLU A 60 -0.84 10.25 19.43
C GLU A 60 -0.71 9.43 18.13
N HIS A 61 -1.74 9.47 17.29
CA HIS A 61 -1.72 8.85 15.98
C HIS A 61 -0.94 9.74 15.02
N LEU A 62 0.09 9.19 14.38
CA LEU A 62 0.95 9.91 13.46
C LEU A 62 0.72 9.41 12.02
N PRO A 63 0.83 10.30 11.02
CA PRO A 63 0.86 9.87 9.63
C PRO A 63 2.08 8.96 9.38
N GLU A 64 2.07 8.16 8.31
CA GLU A 64 3.24 7.37 7.92
C GLU A 64 4.44 8.29 7.56
N PRO A 65 5.70 7.92 7.84
CA PRO A 65 6.83 8.71 7.39
C PRO A 65 6.85 8.76 5.86
N LYS A 66 7.02 9.96 5.30
CA LYS A 66 7.19 10.12 3.86
C LYS A 66 8.46 9.40 3.40
N SER A 67 8.37 8.73 2.25
CA SER A 67 9.53 8.15 1.59
C SER A 67 10.62 9.20 1.37
N ARG A 68 11.88 8.83 1.62
CA ARG A 68 13.05 9.68 1.34
C ARG A 68 13.50 9.60 -0.11
N ILE A 69 13.00 8.62 -0.85
CA ILE A 69 13.25 8.47 -2.27
C ILE A 69 12.19 9.32 -2.98
N PRO A 70 12.60 10.33 -3.78
CA PRO A 70 11.66 11.09 -4.60
C PRO A 70 10.79 10.11 -5.37
N GLN A 71 9.48 10.18 -5.18
CA GLN A 71 8.51 9.42 -5.97
C GLN A 71 8.32 10.12 -7.34
N ASP A 72 9.41 10.63 -7.94
CA ASP A 72 9.43 11.28 -9.25
C ASP A 72 9.33 10.25 -10.39
N GLY A 73 9.04 8.99 -10.05
CA GLY A 73 8.65 7.98 -11.00
C GLY A 73 7.29 8.37 -11.53
N ASP A 74 7.25 8.83 -12.78
CA ASP A 74 6.03 9.20 -13.47
C ASP A 74 5.14 7.95 -13.67
N TRP A 75 4.39 7.59 -12.62
CA TRP A 75 3.42 6.51 -12.67
C TRP A 75 2.32 6.78 -13.70
N SER A 76 2.18 8.02 -14.20
CA SER A 76 1.24 8.35 -15.29
C SER A 76 1.64 7.70 -16.62
N HIS A 77 2.91 7.33 -16.80
CA HIS A 77 3.36 6.59 -17.99
C HIS A 77 3.12 5.08 -17.90
N ILE A 78 2.93 4.53 -16.69
CA ILE A 78 2.68 3.10 -16.45
C ILE A 78 1.18 2.84 -16.30
N LEU A 79 0.43 3.85 -15.87
CA LEU A 79 -1.02 3.84 -15.76
C LEU A 79 -1.63 4.46 -16.99
N GLU A 80 -1.75 3.67 -18.05
CA GLU A 80 -2.84 3.95 -18.99
C GLU A 80 -4.14 3.81 -18.21
N ASP A 81 -4.99 4.83 -18.31
CA ASP A 81 -6.31 4.86 -17.71
C ASP A 81 -7.18 3.84 -18.43
N VAL A 82 -7.04 2.55 -18.07
CA VAL A 82 -7.91 1.49 -18.59
C VAL A 82 -9.19 1.51 -17.76
N THR A 83 -10.01 2.54 -17.99
CA THR A 83 -11.42 2.44 -17.66
C THR A 83 -12.01 1.39 -18.60
N TRP A 84 -12.23 0.19 -18.09
CA TRP A 84 -13.09 -0.80 -18.75
C TRP A 84 -14.49 -0.19 -18.84
N GLU A 85 -14.82 0.40 -19.98
CA GLU A 85 -16.22 0.61 -20.34
C GLU A 85 -16.84 -0.78 -20.47
N VAL A 86 -17.68 -1.13 -19.50
CA VAL A 86 -18.59 -2.27 -19.62
C VAL A 86 -19.56 -1.93 -20.75
N THR A 87 -19.18 -2.24 -21.97
CA THR A 87 -20.08 -2.28 -23.12
C THR A 87 -20.87 -3.57 -23.00
N GLY A 88 -22.05 -3.47 -22.41
CA GLY A 88 -23.03 -4.54 -22.45
C GLY A 88 -23.55 -4.71 -23.86
N ASP A 89 -23.54 -5.96 -24.33
CA ASP A 89 -24.32 -6.44 -25.48
C ASP A 89 -25.17 -7.63 -25.01
#